data_AF-A0A3A0FJ20-F1
#
_entry.id   AF-A0A3A0FJ20-F1
#
_cell.length_a   1.000
_cell.length_b   1.000
_cell.length_c   1.000
_cell.angle_alpha   90.00
_cell.angle_beta   90.00
_cell.angle_gamma   90.00
#
_symmetry.space_group_name_H-M   'P 1'
#
loop_
_entity.id
_entity.type
_entity.pdbx_description
1 polymer ?
#
loop_
_entity_poly.entity_id
_entity_poly.type
_entity_poly.pdbx_seq_one_letter_code
_entity_poly.pdbx_strand_id
1 'polypeptide(L)'
;MAAITETVGFVLLFLGLATRFMTIPLMVTMVVAVTTVHWSHGFSCGDNGIQIPFYFFFLLFALLIGGAGRISLDHLIAKRLIK
;
A
#
# COMPACT_ATOMS: atom_id res chain seq x y z
N MET A 1 0.44 15.60 9.35
CA MET A 1 1.04 15.58 8.00
C MET A 1 1.07 14.19 7.36
N ALA A 2 1.10 13.09 8.12
CA ALA A 2 1.01 11.72 7.59
C ALA A 2 -0.31 11.40 6.84
N ALA A 3 -1.44 11.92 7.33
CA ALA A 3 -2.75 11.67 6.72
C ALA A 3 -2.87 12.10 5.25
N ILE A 4 -2.22 13.21 4.87
CA ILE A 4 -2.26 13.70 3.48
C ILE A 4 -1.43 12.77 2.59
N THR A 5 -0.28 12.31 3.08
CA THR A 5 0.60 11.37 2.37
C THR A 5 -0.02 9.99 2.22
N GLU A 6 -0.75 9.51 3.23
CA GLU A 6 -1.52 8.25 3.15
C GLU A 6 -2.70 8.36 2.21
N THR A 7 -3.49 9.44 2.28
CA THR A 7 -4.68 9.60 1.43
C THR A 7 -4.28 9.72 -0.04
N VAL A 8 -3.28 10.56 -0.34
CA VAL A 8 -2.78 10.72 -1.71
C VAL A 8 -2.09 9.44 -2.19
N GLY A 9 -1.29 8.79 -1.35
CA GLY A 9 -0.64 7.52 -1.67
C GLY A 9 -1.64 6.41 -1.99
N PHE A 10 -2.73 6.31 -1.21
CA PHE A 10 -3.78 5.32 -1.42
C PHE A 10 -4.58 5.58 -2.70
N VAL A 11 -4.95 6.84 -2.98
CA VAL A 11 -5.64 7.22 -4.22
C VAL A 11 -4.79 6.92 -5.46
N LEU A 12 -3.49 7.24 -5.40
CA LEU A 12 -2.55 6.95 -6.49
C LEU A 12 -2.35 5.44 -6.69
N LEU A 13 -2.24 4.68 -5.60
CA LEU A 13 -2.13 3.22 -5.66
C LEU A 13 -3.41 2.56 -6.20
N PHE A 14 -4.59 3.08 -5.83
CA PHE A 14 -5.89 2.62 -6.35
C PHE A 14 -6.04 2.88 -7.85
N LEU A 15 -5.61 4.07 -8.31
CA LEU A 15 -5.54 4.40 -9.74
C LEU A 15 -4.45 3.58 -10.48
N GLY A 16 -3.59 2.88 -9.74
CA GLY A 16 -2.47 2.13 -10.31
C GLY A 16 -1.37 3.04 -10.87
N LEU A 17 -1.32 4.31 -10.45
CA LEU A 17 -0.33 5.27 -10.90
C LEU A 17 0.90 5.22 -9.96
N ALA A 18 2.10 5.05 -10.52
CA ALA A 18 3.36 4.95 -9.80
C ALA A 18 3.32 3.96 -8.61
N THR A 19 2.65 2.82 -8.78
CA THR A 19 2.44 1.81 -7.71
C THR A 19 3.70 1.41 -6.96
N ARG A 20 4.85 1.30 -7.62
CA ARG A 20 6.13 0.99 -6.96
C ARG A 20 6.64 2.11 -6.06
N PHE A 21 6.43 3.37 -6.42
CA PHE A 21 6.82 4.50 -5.58
C PHE A 21 5.88 4.68 -4.38
N MET A 22 4.58 4.41 -4.56
CA MET A 22 3.57 4.59 -3.51
C MET A 22 3.51 3.41 -2.52
N THR A 23 3.89 2.20 -2.93
CA THR A 23 3.96 1.04 -2.03
C THR A 23 5.01 1.19 -0.94
N ILE A 24 6.13 1.86 -1.21
CA ILE A 24 7.22 2.09 -0.22
C ILE A 24 6.74 2.87 1.02
N PRO A 25 6.19 4.09 0.90
CA PRO A 25 5.72 4.84 2.08
C PRO A 25 4.56 4.13 2.80
N LEU A 26 3.69 3.42 2.08
CA LEU A 26 2.60 2.65 2.68
C LEU A 26 3.09 1.41 3.44
N MET A 27 4.17 0.75 2.99
CA MET A 27 4.78 -0.33 3.77
C MET A 27 5.37 0.21 5.08
N VAL A 28 5.98 1.39 5.05
CA VAL A 28 6.48 2.04 6.27
C VAL A 28 5.35 2.38 7.23
N THR A 29 4.21 2.87 6.75
CA THR A 29 3.06 3.19 7.63
C THR A 29 2.50 1.94 8.29
N MET A 30 2.46 0.80 7.58
CA MET A 30 2.04 -0.48 8.19
C MET A 30 3.00 -0.93 9.30
N VAL A 31 4.31 -0.77 9.14
CA VAL A 31 5.29 -1.08 10.20
C VAL A 31 5.12 -0.15 11.41
N VAL A 32 4.91 1.15 11.18
CA VAL A 32 4.63 2.11 12.25
C VAL A 32 3.32 1.75 12.96
N ALA A 33 2.27 1.38 12.24
CA ALA A 33 0.99 0.97 12.84
C ALA A 33 1.13 -0.27 13.73
N VAL A 34 1.90 -1.28 13.29
CA VAL A 34 2.18 -2.49 14.10
C VAL A 34 2.88 -2.14 15.41
N THR A 35 3.93 -1.31 15.34
CA THR A 35 4.75 -0.97 16.52
C THR A 35 4.06 -0.01 17.49
N THR A 36 3.17 0.85 17.00
CA THR A 36 2.56 1.92 17.80
C THR A 36 1.20 1.55 18.41
N VAL A 37 0.34 0.85 17.65
CA VAL A 37 -1.05 0.60 18.06
C VAL A 37 -1.29 -0.89 18.34
N HIS A 38 -0.78 -1.77 17.48
CA HIS A 38 -1.17 -3.18 17.51
C HIS A 38 -0.24 -4.07 18.35
N TRP A 39 0.93 -3.57 18.77
CA TRP A 39 1.91 -4.34 19.54
C TRP A 39 1.34 -4.88 20.86
N SER A 40 0.45 -4.12 21.52
CA SER A 40 -0.17 -4.51 22.80
C SER A 40 -1.44 -5.37 22.65
N HIS A 41 -1.98 -5.49 21.44
CA HIS A 41 -3.32 -6.09 21.19
C HIS A 41 -3.25 -7.56 20.73
N GLY A 42 -2.06 -8.16 20.69
CA GLY A 42 -1.88 -9.54 20.27
C GLY A 42 -2.01 -9.76 18.76
N PHE A 43 -2.19 -11.02 18.33
CA PHE A 43 -2.16 -11.37 16.90
C PHE A 43 -3.54 -11.41 16.24
N SER A 44 -4.62 -11.64 17.01
CA SER A 44 -5.96 -11.88 16.48
C SER A 44 -6.63 -10.61 15.94
N CYS A 45 -7.26 -10.67 14.76
CA CYS A 45 -8.09 -9.58 14.23
C CYS A 45 -9.21 -9.13 15.16
N GLY A 46 -9.75 -10.02 16.01
CA GLY A 46 -10.88 -9.73 16.89
C GLY A 46 -10.61 -8.65 17.94
N ASP A 47 -9.35 -8.50 18.35
CA ASP A 47 -8.93 -7.58 19.41
C ASP A 47 -8.13 -6.39 18.87
N ASN A 48 -8.28 -6.04 17.60
CA ASN A 48 -7.39 -5.10 16.91
C ASN A 48 -5.92 -5.56 16.97
N GLY A 49 -5.65 -6.85 16.71
CA GLY A 49 -4.30 -7.39 16.69
C GLY A 49 -3.52 -7.09 15.40
N ILE A 50 -2.31 -7.62 15.35
CA ILE A 50 -1.31 -7.37 14.30
C ILE A 50 -1.67 -7.98 12.93
N GLN A 51 -2.60 -8.94 12.86
CA GLN A 51 -2.92 -9.68 11.63
C GLN A 51 -3.20 -8.80 10.40
N ILE A 52 -4.08 -7.80 10.57
CA ILE A 52 -4.55 -6.95 9.45
C ILE A 52 -3.37 -6.18 8.83
N PRO A 53 -2.61 -5.36 9.58
CA PRO A 53 -1.47 -4.65 9.00
C PRO A 53 -0.39 -5.59 8.45
N PHE A 54 -0.25 -6.81 8.98
CA PHE A 54 0.64 -7.83 8.40
C PHE A 54 0.19 -8.27 7.00
N TYR A 55 -1.09 -8.56 6.80
CA TYR A 55 -1.62 -8.90 5.48
C TYR A 55 -1.48 -7.74 4.50
N PHE A 56 -1.72 -6.50 4.94
CA PHE A 56 -1.49 -5.32 4.11
C PHE A 56 -0.02 -5.15 3.73
N PHE A 57 0.90 -5.40 4.65
CA PHE A 57 2.34 -5.36 4.36
C PHE A 57 2.72 -6.36 3.27
N PHE A 58 2.28 -7.62 3.38
CA PHE A 58 2.56 -8.64 2.36
C PHE A 58 1.90 -8.34 1.01
N LEU A 59 0.69 -7.79 1.02
CA LEU A 59 0.01 -7.35 -0.20
C LEU A 59 0.76 -6.21 -0.89
N LEU A 60 1.21 -5.21 -0.14
CA LEU A 60 2.00 -4.10 -0.68
C LEU A 60 3.36 -4.58 -1.18
N PHE A 61 3.97 -5.56 -0.50
CA PHE A 61 5.21 -6.20 -0.95
C PHE A 61 5.02 -6.98 -2.26
N ALA A 62 3.90 -7.71 -2.39
CA ALA A 62 3.55 -8.37 -3.64
C ALA A 62 3.34 -7.36 -4.78
N LEU A 63 2.72 -6.21 -4.51
CA LEU A 63 2.57 -5.12 -5.48
C LEU A 63 3.89 -4.42 -5.82
N LEU A 64 4.83 -4.33 -4.88
CA LEU A 64 6.17 -3.81 -5.14
C LEU A 64 6.88 -4.68 -6.19
N ILE A 65 6.83 -6.01 -6.03
CA ILE A 65 7.45 -6.98 -6.93
C ILE A 65 6.68 -7.07 -8.26
N GLY A 66 5.38 -7.35 -8.20
CA GLY A 66 4.52 -7.60 -9.35
C GLY A 66 4.13 -6.35 -10.16
N GLY A 67 4.19 -5.16 -9.54
CA GLY A 67 3.79 -3.91 -10.15
C GLY A 67 2.28 -3.75 -10.35
N ALA A 68 1.87 -2.66 -11.01
CA ALA A 68 0.47 -2.24 -11.16
C ALA A 68 -0.41 -3.12 -12.06
N GLY A 69 0.16 -4.13 -12.73
CA GLY A 69 -0.56 -4.97 -13.70
C GLY A 69 -1.03 -4.23 -14.97
N ARG A 70 -1.68 -4.98 -15.88
CA ARG A 70 -2.06 -4.53 -17.25
C ARG A 70 -3.24 -3.55 -17.31
N ILE A 71 -4.01 -3.41 -16.23
CA ILE A 71 -5.20 -2.53 -16.14
C ILE A 71 -4.88 -1.19 -15.46
N SER A 72 -3.66 -1.01 -14.96
CA SER A 72 -3.24 0.24 -14.32
C SER A 72 -3.34 1.46 -15.24
N LEU A 73 -3.66 2.63 -14.67
CA LEU A 73 -3.57 3.89 -15.42
C LEU A 73 -2.15 4.15 -15.92
N ASP A 74 -1.10 3.71 -15.20
CA ASP A 74 0.28 3.75 -15.69
C ASP A 74 0.42 3.06 -17.06
N HIS A 75 -0.17 1.87 -17.20
CA HIS A 75 -0.12 1.12 -18.44
C HIS A 75 -0.99 1.74 -19.54
N LEU A 76 -2.18 2.27 -19.19
CA LEU A 76 -3.08 2.94 -20.14
C LEU A 76 -2.51 4.27 -20.65
N ILE A 77 -1.88 5.07 -19.77
CA ILE A 77 -1.25 6.34 -20.12
C ILE A 77 0.00 6.09 -20.97
N ALA A 78 0.87 5.14 -20.58
CA ALA A 78 2.06 4.77 -21.37
C ALA A 78 1.68 4.29 -22.78
N LYS A 79 0.61 3.49 -22.91
CA LYS A 79 0.15 2.98 -24.20
C LYS A 79 -0.49 4.07 -25.08
N ARG A 80 -1.04 5.13 -24.48
CA ARG A 80 -1.67 6.26 -25.19
C ARG A 80 -0.68 7.35 -25.59
N LEU A 81 0.48 7.43 -24.92
CA LEU A 81 1.59 8.35 -25.26
C LEU A 81 2.50 7.81 -26.37
N ILE A 82 2.53 6.50 -26.59
CA ILE A 82 3.37 5.84 -27.62
C ILE A 82 2.61 5.66 -28.96
N LYS A 83 1.31 5.98 -29.00
CA LYS A 83 0.50 5.98 -30.23
C LYS A 83 0.33 7.39 -30.76
#